data_AF-A0A8J2TGR8-F1
#
_entry.id   AF-A0A8J2TGR8-F1
#
_cell.length_a   1.000
_cell.length_b   1.000
_cell.length_c   1.000
_cell.angle_alpha   90.00
_cell.angle_beta   90.00
_cell.angle_gamma   90.00
#
_symmetry.space_group_name_H-M   'P 1'
#
loop_
_entity.id
_entity.type
_entity.pdbx_description
1 polymer ?
#
loop_
_entity_poly.entity_id
_entity_poly.type
_entity_poly.pdbx_seq_one_letter_code
_entity_poly.pdbx_strand_id
1 'polypeptide(L)'
;MGLIGTFGGYYLYKALRKALGFQTLRGMTIAVAIAAWVSVVVAAFICAIQLALSGTVPFNVAITAMLSWHFLIGIGEAVITALAVTYIWRTRPDLIYDPPRRSTFNSTGSYISR
;
A
#
# COMPACT_ATOMS: atom_id res chain seq x y z
N MET A 1 -10.79 -3.10 8.88
CA MET A 1 -9.62 -3.37 8.01
C MET A 1 -9.87 -3.07 6.54
N GLY A 2 -10.96 -3.56 5.93
CA GLY A 2 -11.15 -3.51 4.46
C GLY A 2 -11.34 -2.15 3.78
N LEU A 3 -11.71 -1.08 4.50
CA LEU A 3 -11.92 0.26 3.92
C LEU A 3 -10.86 1.25 4.42
N ILE A 4 -10.76 1.39 5.74
CA ILE A 4 -9.79 2.31 6.37
C ILE A 4 -8.35 1.87 6.10
N GLY A 5 -8.05 0.57 6.20
CA GLY A 5 -6.70 0.06 5.99
C GLY A 5 -6.29 0.12 4.51
N THR A 6 -7.20 -0.21 3.60
CA THR A 6 -6.92 -0.24 2.15
C THR A 6 -6.81 1.15 1.57
N PHE A 7 -7.82 2.01 1.76
CA PHE A 7 -7.80 3.38 1.25
C PHE A 7 -6.75 4.21 1.99
N GLY A 8 -6.73 4.17 3.32
CA GLY A 8 -5.76 4.92 4.13
C GLY A 8 -4.32 4.53 3.81
N GLY A 9 -4.04 3.23 3.73
CA GLY A 9 -2.71 2.73 3.34
C GLY A 9 -2.33 3.13 1.91
N TYR A 10 -3.26 3.05 0.95
CA TYR A 10 -2.99 3.41 -0.44
C TYR A 10 -2.70 4.91 -0.62
N TYR A 11 -3.51 5.78 -0.01
CA TYR A 11 -3.28 7.22 -0.08
C TYR A 11 -1.97 7.62 0.60
N LEU A 12 -1.63 6.98 1.72
CA LEU A 12 -0.36 7.20 2.40
C LEU A 12 0.82 6.73 1.54
N TYR A 13 0.74 5.53 0.94
CA TYR A 13 1.73 5.05 -0.02
C TYR A 13 1.92 6.03 -1.17
N LYS A 14 0.83 6.54 -1.76
CA LYS A 14 0.89 7.50 -2.87
C LYS A 14 1.56 8.81 -2.44
N ALA A 15 1.26 9.32 -1.25
CA ALA A 15 1.89 10.52 -0.69
C ALA A 15 3.39 10.31 -0.44
N LEU A 16 3.77 9.19 0.18
CA LEU A 16 5.15 8.83 0.45
C LEU A 16 5.95 8.63 -0.84
N ARG A 17 5.38 7.97 -1.84
CA ARG A 17 6.02 7.77 -3.15
C ARG A 17 6.23 9.08 -3.89
N LYS A 18 5.32 10.06 -3.72
CA LYS A 18 5.48 11.42 -4.25
C LYS A 18 6.61 12.18 -3.55
N ALA A 19 6.79 11.99 -2.24
CA ALA A 19 7.82 12.66 -1.46
C ALA A 19 9.23 12.03 -1.64
N LEU A 20 9.32 10.70 -1.74
CA LEU A 20 10.59 9.94 -1.77
C LEU A 20 11.18 9.71 -3.17
N GLY A 21 10.46 10.13 -4.22
CA GLY A 21 10.89 9.97 -5.62
C GLY A 21 10.37 8.68 -6.26
N PHE A 22 9.53 8.84 -7.30
CA PHE A 22 8.72 7.78 -7.91
C PHE A 22 9.48 6.61 -8.54
N GLN A 23 10.77 6.78 -8.84
CA GLN A 23 11.52 5.89 -9.74
C GLN A 23 12.55 5.00 -9.04
N THR A 24 12.72 5.11 -7.72
CA THR A 24 13.74 4.30 -7.02
C THR A 24 13.11 3.12 -6.27
N LEU A 25 13.72 1.95 -6.40
CA LEU A 25 13.39 0.74 -5.64
C LEU A 25 13.43 0.99 -4.13
N ARG A 26 14.41 1.76 -3.66
CA ARG A 26 14.55 2.15 -2.25
C ARG A 26 13.38 3.02 -1.79
N GLY A 27 12.98 4.02 -2.59
CA GLY A 27 11.85 4.88 -2.28
C GLY A 27 10.53 4.10 -2.20
N MET A 28 10.31 3.15 -3.12
CA MET A 28 9.12 2.30 -3.06
C MET A 28 9.10 1.40 -1.83
N THR A 29 10.18 0.68 -1.56
CA THR A 29 10.22 -0.30 -0.45
C THR A 29 9.98 0.38 0.90
N ILE A 30 10.59 1.54 1.12
CA ILE A 30 10.37 2.34 2.33
C ILE A 30 8.93 2.85 2.37
N ALA A 31 8.40 3.37 1.26
CA ALA A 31 7.02 3.87 1.20
C ALA A 31 5.99 2.76 1.49
N VAL A 32 6.20 1.57 0.94
CA VAL A 32 5.33 0.39 1.15
C VAL A 32 5.39 -0.07 2.60
N ALA A 33 6.60 -0.21 3.17
CA ALA A 33 6.76 -0.64 4.56
C ALA A 33 6.05 0.31 5.54
N ILE A 34 6.26 1.61 5.39
CA ILE A 34 5.61 2.63 6.23
C ILE A 34 4.10 2.62 6.02
N ALA A 35 3.64 2.57 4.76
CA ALA A 35 2.21 2.58 4.46
C ALA A 35 1.48 1.35 5.02
N ALA A 36 2.07 0.16 4.89
CA ALA A 36 1.53 -1.09 5.44
C ALA A 36 1.46 -1.03 6.97
N TRP A 37 2.53 -0.58 7.63
CA TRP A 37 2.57 -0.47 9.09
C TRP A 37 1.53 0.51 9.64
N VAL A 38 1.51 1.74 9.10
CA VAL A 38 0.57 2.78 9.54
C VAL A 38 -0.87 2.35 9.28
N SER A 39 -1.14 1.68 8.17
CA SER A 39 -2.47 1.16 7.85
C SER A 39 -3.01 0.23 8.96
N VAL A 40 -2.19 -0.73 9.41
CA VAL A 40 -2.56 -1.67 10.47
C VAL A 40 -2.81 -0.94 11.79
N VAL A 41 -1.92 -0.02 12.18
CA VAL A 41 -2.03 0.73 13.45
C VAL A 41 -3.27 1.64 13.45
N VAL A 42 -3.52 2.38 12.37
CA VAL A 42 -4.67 3.28 12.25
C VAL A 42 -5.98 2.49 12.27
N ALA A 43 -6.03 1.36 11.58
CA ALA A 43 -7.22 0.54 11.56
C ALA A 43 -7.50 -0.13 12.92
N ALA A 44 -6.45 -0.52 13.65
CA ALA A 44 -6.56 -1.02 15.02
C ALA A 44 -7.03 0.08 15.99
N PHE A 45 -6.54 1.31 15.83
CA PHE A 45 -6.96 2.45 16.64
C PHE A 45 -8.46 2.74 16.49
N ILE A 46 -8.96 2.79 15.25
CA ILE A 46 -10.38 3.04 15.00
C ILE A 46 -11.25 1.90 15.52
N CYS A 47 -10.78 0.66 15.39
CA CYS A 47 -11.45 -0.50 15.99
C CYS A 47 -11.52 -0.39 17.52
N ALA A 48 -10.45 0.04 18.19
CA ALA A 48 -10.44 0.24 19.63
C ALA A 48 -11.41 1.35 20.08
N ILE A 49 -11.52 2.45 19.31
CA ILE A 49 -12.52 3.49 19.57
C ILE A 49 -13.94 2.93 19.44
N GLN A 50 -14.22 2.17 18.38
CA GLN A 50 -15.54 1.54 18.20
C GLN A 50 -15.88 0.59 19.34
N LEU A 51 -14.91 -0.19 19.82
CA LEU A 51 -15.08 -1.10 20.95
C LEU A 51 -15.38 -0.35 22.26
N ALA A 52 -14.68 0.76 22.51
CA ALA A 52 -14.94 1.57 23.69
C ALA A 52 -16.31 2.27 23.64
N LEU A 53 -16.71 2.75 22.45
CA LEU A 53 -18.03 3.35 22.23
C LEU A 53 -19.17 2.35 22.39
N SER A 54 -18.92 1.06 22.18
CA SER A 54 -19.90 -0.01 22.44
C SER A 54 -20.23 -0.19 23.92
N GLY A 55 -19.48 0.42 24.85
CA GLY A 55 -19.69 0.27 26.29
C GLY A 55 -19.31 -1.10 26.86
N THR A 56 -18.75 -2.00 26.04
CA THR A 56 -18.38 -3.37 26.44
C THR A 56 -17.04 -3.43 27.16
N VAL A 57 -16.09 -2.55 26.80
CA VAL A 57 -14.72 -2.54 27.37
C VAL A 57 -14.33 -1.11 27.73
N PRO A 58 -13.67 -0.87 28.89
CA PRO A 58 -13.15 0.45 29.23
C PRO A 58 -12.19 0.98 28.17
N PHE A 59 -12.30 2.27 27.85
CA PHE A 59 -11.52 2.91 26.78
C PHE A 59 -10.01 2.66 26.88
N ASN A 60 -9.45 2.82 28.08
CA ASN A 60 -8.01 2.60 28.31
C ASN A 60 -7.60 1.14 28.03
N VAL A 61 -8.42 0.17 28.43
CA VAL A 61 -8.12 -1.25 28.22
C VAL A 61 -8.25 -1.61 26.74
N ALA A 62 -9.31 -1.13 26.08
CA ALA A 62 -9.55 -1.39 24.66
C ALA A 62 -8.40 -0.87 23.79
N ILE A 63 -7.95 0.38 24.02
CA ILE A 63 -6.82 0.95 23.27
C ILE A 63 -5.54 0.22 23.60
N THR A 64 -5.16 0.08 24.88
CA THR A 64 -3.87 -0.54 25.21
C THR A 64 -3.78 -1.97 24.70
N ALA A 65 -4.84 -2.77 24.83
CA ALA A 65 -4.85 -4.15 24.36
C ALA A 65 -4.82 -4.26 22.82
N MET A 66 -5.63 -3.47 22.11
CA MET A 66 -5.67 -3.54 20.65
C MET A 66 -4.43 -2.91 20.02
N LEU A 67 -4.00 -1.73 20.46
CA LEU A 67 -2.88 -1.03 19.83
C LEU A 67 -1.54 -1.73 20.07
N SER A 68 -1.30 -2.29 21.26
CA SER A 68 -0.03 -2.95 21.58
C SER A 68 0.29 -4.11 20.64
N TRP A 69 -0.62 -5.08 20.54
CA TRP A 69 -0.45 -6.22 19.65
C TRP A 69 -0.41 -5.80 18.18
N HIS A 70 -1.27 -4.85 17.77
CA HIS A 70 -1.32 -4.41 16.38
C HIS A 70 -0.08 -3.61 15.96
N PHE A 71 0.57 -2.92 16.89
CA PHE A 71 1.84 -2.25 16.66
C PHE A 71 2.97 -3.26 16.39
N LEU A 72 3.02 -4.34 17.17
CA LEU A 72 4.01 -5.41 17.02
C LEU A 72 3.78 -6.24 15.75
N ILE A 73 2.58 -6.76 15.53
CA ILE A 73 2.27 -7.55 14.32
C ILE A 73 2.33 -6.69 13.05
N GLY A 74 2.02 -5.40 13.16
CA GLY A 74 2.12 -4.46 12.04
C GLY A 74 3.53 -4.38 11.49
N ILE A 75 4.57 -4.55 12.33
CA ILE A 75 5.97 -4.60 11.87
C ILE A 75 6.18 -5.83 10.99
N GLY A 76 5.65 -6.99 11.40
CA GLY A 76 5.68 -8.22 10.60
C GLY A 76 5.00 -8.04 9.26
N GLU A 77 3.80 -7.43 9.26
CA GLU A 77 3.06 -7.16 8.02
C GLU A 77 3.81 -6.22 7.09
N ALA A 78 4.45 -5.18 7.62
CA ALA A 78 5.26 -4.25 6.85
C ALA A 78 6.46 -4.92 6.19
N VAL A 79 7.14 -5.83 6.91
CA VAL A 79 8.25 -6.62 6.38
C VAL A 79 7.77 -7.56 5.28
N ILE A 80 6.70 -8.33 5.52
CA ILE A 80 6.14 -9.26 4.54
C ILE A 80 5.71 -8.51 3.28
N THR A 81 5.01 -7.38 3.43
CA THR A 81 4.54 -6.56 2.30
C THR A 81 5.70 -5.97 1.52
N ALA A 82 6.72 -5.43 2.19
CA ALA A 82 7.90 -4.89 1.52
C ALA A 82 8.66 -5.96 0.74
N LEU A 83 8.81 -7.16 1.30
CA LEU A 83 9.45 -8.30 0.63
C LEU A 83 8.64 -8.75 -0.58
N ALA A 84 7.32 -8.91 -0.44
CA ALA A 84 6.43 -9.30 -1.53
C ALA A 84 6.49 -8.30 -2.70
N VAL A 85 6.41 -7.00 -2.42
CA VAL A 85 6.48 -5.97 -3.46
C VAL A 85 7.86 -5.91 -4.10
N THR A 86 8.94 -6.05 -3.33
CA THR A 86 10.31 -6.11 -3.88
C THR A 86 10.50 -7.32 -4.78
N TYR A 87 9.96 -8.47 -4.39
CA TYR A 87 10.01 -9.69 -5.16
C TYR A 87 9.26 -9.56 -6.48
N ILE A 88 8.06 -8.97 -6.47
CA ILE A 88 7.27 -8.69 -7.67
C ILE A 88 8.05 -7.75 -8.60
N TRP A 89 8.65 -6.68 -8.07
CA TRP A 89 9.45 -5.77 -8.89
C TRP A 89 10.58 -6.52 -9.63
N ARG A 90 11.29 -7.42 -8.94
CA ARG A 90 12.41 -8.15 -9.54
C ARG A 90 11.99 -9.23 -10.54
N THR A 91 10.83 -9.85 -10.34
CA THR A 91 10.38 -10.98 -11.16
C THR A 91 9.47 -10.56 -12.32
N ARG A 92 8.63 -9.54 -12.11
CA ARG A 92 7.69 -8.99 -13.08
C ARG A 92 7.56 -7.46 -12.94
N PRO A 93 8.60 -6.69 -13.34
CA PRO A 93 8.57 -5.23 -13.27
C PRO A 93 7.46 -4.61 -14.14
N ASP A 94 6.95 -5.34 -15.13
CA ASP A 94 5.82 -4.98 -15.99
C ASP A 94 4.50 -4.76 -15.25
N LEU A 95 4.32 -5.36 -14.07
CA LEU A 95 3.14 -5.13 -13.23
C LEU A 95 3.20 -3.81 -12.45
N ILE A 96 4.38 -3.21 -12.36
CA ILE A 96 4.65 -1.99 -11.58
C ILE A 96 4.88 -0.79 -12.51
N TYR A 97 5.53 -1.03 -13.66
CA TYR A 97 5.72 -0.08 -14.74
C TYR A 97 4.79 -0.45 -15.90
N ASP A 98 3.72 0.33 -16.08
CA ASP A 98 2.98 0.28 -17.34
C ASP A 98 3.93 0.67 -18.48
N PRO A 99 4.17 -0.19 -19.49
CA PRO A 99 4.86 0.24 -20.69
C PRO A 99 4.02 1.34 -21.37
N PRO A 100 4.65 2.36 -21.97
CA PRO A 100 3.92 3.41 -22.69
C PRO A 100 2.98 2.75 -23.70
N ARG A 101 1.69 3.07 -23.59
CA ARG A 101 0.59 2.55 -24.42
C ARG A 101 1.07 2.53 -25.88
N ARG A 102 1.29 1.34 -26.46
CA ARG A 102 1.61 1.21 -27.89
C ARG A 102 0.47 1.85 -28.67
N SER A 103 0.71 3.03 -29.23
CA SER A 103 -0.15 3.60 -30.25
C SER A 103 -0.11 2.63 -31.43
N THR A 104 -1.23 1.96 -31.68
CA THR A 104 -1.44 1.17 -32.89
C THR A 104 -1.27 2.10 -34.09
N PHE A 105 -0.08 2.08 -34.71
CA PHE A 105 0.12 2.65 -36.03
C PHE A 105 -0.66 1.79 -37.01
N ASN A 106 -1.82 2.31 -37.44
CA ASN A 106 -2.60 1.73 -38.52
C ASN A 106 -1.87 2.01 -39.83
N SER A 107 -1.03 1.07 -40.26
CA SER A 107 -0.42 1.06 -41.59
C SER A 107 -1.45 0.60 -42.62
N THR A 108 -2.39 1.48 -42.99
CA THR A 108 -3.25 1.23 -44.15
C THR A 108 -2.56 1.75 -45.40
N GLY A 109 -1.78 0.85 -46.02
CA GLY A 109 -1.77 0.60 -47.47
C GLY A 109 -1.70 1.81 -48.41
N SER A 110 -0.54 2.45 -48.50
CA SER A 110 -0.10 3.11 -49.74
C SER A 110 0.48 2.03 -50.67
N TYR A 111 -0.38 1.32 -51.40
CA TYR A 111 -0.01 0.51 -52.56
C TYR A 111 -0.90 0.91 -53.75
N ILE A 112 -0.73 2.16 -54.19
CA ILE A 112 -1.06 2.60 -55.54
C ILE A 112 0.23 3.19 -56.12
N SER A 113 0.90 2.44 -57.00
CA SER A 113 1.69 2.86 -58.16
C SER A 113 2.88 1.94 -58.43
N ARG A 114 2.68 0.97 -59.33
CA ARG A 114 3.46 0.73 -60.56
C ARG A 114 3.17 -0.67 -61.09
#